data_AF-A0A935ZLS6-F1
#
_entry.id   AF-A0A935ZLS6-F1
#
_cell.length_a   1.000
_cell.length_b   1.000
_cell.length_c   1.000
_cell.angle_alpha   90.00
_cell.angle_beta   90.00
_cell.angle_gamma   90.00
#
_symmetry.space_group_name_H-M   'P 1'
#
loop_
_entity.id
_entity.type
_entity.pdbx_description
1 polymer ?
#
loop_
_entity_poly.entity_id
_entity_poly.type
_entity_poly.pdbx_seq_one_letter_code
_entity_poly.pdbx_strand_id
1 'polypeptide(L)'
;MSMLPRARMFLLGVALGATHCDRADDDDAPLTCTDEDATRLFDERIAPLLSSERQSTCNECHLSGVNLGLYGQGDPCATMACMVESGIVDLEQPRESVVLSWILRAEPANALITQRVIDAEHDAVLQWIEYNARCGAEVCPSIDDPCGGTQVLAGECEVPNSSQASGARPYEDPGDCSDRTLEEGFAALVYSWRGRCYPCHFDSHDGDPEDAPRWIKDGACDLGSLATMREVVGSGLLDAANPSRSLLLTKPLAEQAGGVVHGGHDKMPSTADPAYQDYAKWIEMWARCQ
;
A
#
# COMPACT_ATOMS: atom_id res chain seq x y z
N MET A 1 39.35 -62.25 -62.64
CA MET A 1 40.11 -62.81 -61.50
C MET A 1 41.17 -61.81 -61.10
N SER A 2 40.95 -61.08 -60.00
CA SER A 2 41.95 -60.27 -59.32
C SER A 2 41.54 -60.17 -57.85
N MET A 3 42.51 -60.35 -56.96
CA MET A 3 42.35 -60.56 -55.51
C MET A 3 42.47 -59.25 -54.70
N LEU A 4 41.90 -59.31 -53.48
CA LEU A 4 42.23 -58.57 -52.23
C LEU A 4 41.69 -57.13 -52.05
N PRO A 5 41.58 -56.60 -50.80
CA PRO A 5 41.33 -57.25 -49.49
C PRO A 5 40.23 -56.58 -48.63
N ARG A 6 39.83 -57.27 -47.56
CA ARG A 6 38.95 -56.81 -46.47
C ARG A 6 39.60 -55.69 -45.63
N ALA A 7 38.89 -54.58 -45.44
CA ALA A 7 39.17 -53.59 -44.40
C ALA A 7 38.12 -53.66 -43.28
N ARG A 8 38.60 -53.76 -42.04
CA ARG A 8 37.82 -53.67 -40.80
C ARG A 8 37.37 -52.21 -40.61
N MET A 9 36.10 -51.98 -40.35
CA MET A 9 35.60 -50.66 -39.92
C MET A 9 35.00 -50.80 -38.52
N PHE A 10 35.58 -50.04 -37.60
CA PHE A 10 35.16 -49.87 -36.21
C PHE A 10 33.81 -49.13 -36.16
N LEU A 11 32.87 -49.66 -35.37
CA LEU A 11 31.66 -48.96 -34.95
C LEU A 11 32.04 -47.94 -33.87
N LEU A 12 32.03 -46.65 -34.20
CA LEU A 12 31.94 -45.58 -33.21
C LEU A 12 30.46 -45.35 -32.89
N GLY A 13 30.07 -45.65 -31.64
CA GLY A 13 28.79 -45.23 -31.09
C GLY A 13 28.80 -43.72 -30.84
N VAL A 14 27.92 -42.99 -31.51
CA VAL A 14 27.62 -41.59 -31.19
C VAL A 14 26.49 -41.59 -30.17
N ALA A 15 26.82 -41.31 -28.91
CA ALA A 15 25.85 -40.97 -27.88
C ALA A 15 25.41 -39.53 -28.10
N LEU A 16 24.20 -39.34 -28.62
CA LEU A 16 23.50 -38.06 -28.62
C LEU A 16 22.99 -37.82 -27.20
N GLY A 17 23.76 -37.08 -26.42
CA GLY A 17 23.30 -36.50 -25.15
C GLY A 17 22.26 -35.42 -25.44
N ALA A 18 21.03 -35.66 -25.00
CA ALA A 18 20.03 -34.61 -24.89
C ALA A 18 20.49 -33.64 -23.81
N THR A 19 20.90 -32.43 -24.20
CA THR A 19 21.06 -31.30 -23.29
C THR A 19 19.68 -30.90 -22.80
N HIS A 20 19.30 -31.42 -21.63
CA HIS A 20 18.30 -30.80 -20.77
C HIS A 20 18.84 -29.42 -20.38
N CYS A 21 18.09 -28.37 -20.68
CA CYS A 21 18.31 -27.05 -20.07
C CYS A 21 17.81 -27.12 -18.64
N ASP A 22 18.64 -27.64 -17.73
CA ASP A 22 18.50 -27.35 -16.31
C ASP A 22 18.77 -25.85 -16.13
N ARG A 23 17.70 -25.06 -16.04
CA ARG A 23 17.74 -23.81 -15.28
C ARG A 23 17.83 -24.24 -13.82
N ALA A 24 19.04 -24.36 -13.32
CA ALA A 24 19.27 -24.33 -11.90
C ALA A 24 18.96 -22.90 -11.41
N ASP A 25 18.21 -22.84 -10.33
CA ASP A 25 17.87 -21.62 -9.59
C ASP A 25 19.16 -20.87 -9.20
N ASP A 26 19.39 -19.71 -9.82
CA ASP A 26 20.48 -18.76 -9.50
C ASP A 26 20.07 -17.81 -8.35
N ASP A 27 19.13 -18.21 -7.48
CA ASP A 27 18.57 -17.40 -6.40
C ASP A 27 19.29 -17.53 -5.04
N ASP A 28 20.43 -18.25 -4.98
CA ASP A 28 21.09 -18.60 -3.71
C ASP A 28 22.59 -18.25 -3.65
N ALA A 29 23.03 -17.27 -4.44
CA ALA A 29 24.34 -16.66 -4.24
C ALA A 29 24.32 -15.78 -2.97
N PRO A 30 25.34 -15.86 -2.08
CA PRO A 30 25.38 -14.98 -0.91
C PRO A 30 25.40 -13.51 -1.35
N LEU A 31 24.32 -12.79 -1.06
CA LEU A 31 24.26 -11.34 -1.22
C LEU A 31 25.39 -10.73 -0.38
N THR A 32 26.30 -10.00 -1.04
CA THR A 32 27.32 -9.21 -0.36
C THR A 32 26.77 -7.80 -0.21
N CYS A 33 26.58 -7.35 1.03
CA CYS A 33 26.13 -6.00 1.31
C CYS A 33 27.26 -5.01 1.03
N THR A 34 27.12 -4.20 -0.02
CA THR A 34 28.11 -3.16 -0.37
C THR A 34 27.44 -1.80 -0.58
N ASP A 35 28.12 -0.74 -0.15
CA ASP A 35 27.64 0.63 -0.35
C ASP A 35 27.49 0.96 -1.85
N GLU A 36 28.32 0.36 -2.70
CA GLU A 36 28.29 0.53 -4.17
C GLU A 36 27.00 -0.05 -4.77
N ASP A 37 26.55 -1.23 -4.32
CA ASP A 37 25.30 -1.83 -4.77
C ASP A 37 24.07 -1.02 -4.33
N ALA A 38 24.09 -0.54 -3.09
CA ALA A 38 23.02 0.32 -2.54
C ALA A 38 22.90 1.64 -3.32
N THR A 39 24.04 2.28 -3.58
CA THR A 39 24.13 3.56 -4.28
C THR A 39 23.71 3.40 -5.74
N ARG A 40 24.20 2.37 -6.44
CA ARG A 40 23.85 2.12 -7.84
C ARG A 40 22.36 1.85 -8.02
N LEU A 41 21.77 1.01 -7.16
CA LEU A 41 20.33 0.74 -7.21
C LEU A 41 19.52 2.03 -7.01
N PHE A 42 19.93 2.86 -6.04
CA PHE A 42 19.28 4.13 -5.79
C PHE A 42 19.43 5.11 -6.97
N ASP A 43 20.66 5.41 -7.38
CA ASP A 43 20.94 6.44 -8.40
C ASP A 43 20.33 6.11 -9.76
N GLU A 44 20.36 4.83 -10.17
CA GLU A 44 19.87 4.42 -11.48
C GLU A 44 18.35 4.22 -11.52
N ARG A 45 17.74 3.77 -10.41
CA ARG A 45 16.36 3.28 -10.42
C ARG A 45 15.41 4.05 -9.51
N ILE A 46 15.89 4.65 -8.42
CA ILE A 46 15.05 5.28 -7.39
C ILE A 46 15.12 6.80 -7.47
N ALA A 47 16.33 7.38 -7.48
CA ALA A 47 16.54 8.82 -7.54
C ALA A 47 15.79 9.50 -8.70
N PRO A 48 15.69 8.91 -9.92
CA PRO A 48 14.88 9.48 -10.99
C PRO A 48 13.39 9.56 -10.63
N LEU A 49 12.84 8.57 -9.91
CA LEU A 49 11.44 8.56 -9.46
C LEU A 49 11.17 9.65 -8.41
N LEU A 50 12.18 9.97 -7.60
CA LEU A 50 12.11 10.98 -6.56
C LEU A 50 12.49 12.39 -7.03
N SER A 51 12.83 12.58 -8.31
CA SER A 51 13.31 13.87 -8.86
C SER A 51 12.15 14.79 -9.29
N SER A 52 12.31 16.10 -9.06
CA SER A 52 11.27 17.13 -9.30
C SER A 52 10.80 17.26 -10.75
N GLU A 53 11.63 16.88 -11.74
CA GLU A 53 11.27 16.92 -13.16
C GLU A 53 10.41 15.72 -13.62
N ARG A 54 10.55 14.55 -12.98
CA ARG A 54 9.65 13.39 -13.21
C ARG A 54 8.43 13.39 -12.29
N GLN A 55 8.53 14.09 -11.15
CA GLN A 55 7.42 14.32 -10.23
C GLN A 55 6.22 14.98 -10.94
N SER A 56 6.42 15.90 -11.89
CA SER A 56 5.29 16.47 -12.65
C SER A 56 4.59 15.43 -13.53
N THR A 57 5.33 14.56 -14.22
CA THR A 57 4.73 13.56 -15.11
C THR A 57 4.11 12.35 -14.41
N CYS A 58 4.59 11.98 -13.22
CA CYS A 58 4.04 10.86 -12.43
C CYS A 58 2.92 11.33 -11.46
N ASN A 59 3.06 12.51 -10.85
CA ASN A 59 2.06 13.05 -9.91
C ASN A 59 0.84 13.63 -10.63
N GLU A 60 0.92 13.94 -11.93
CA GLU A 60 -0.21 14.43 -12.72
C GLU A 60 -1.28 13.35 -12.97
N CYS A 61 -0.96 12.06 -12.82
CA CYS A 61 -1.89 10.96 -13.13
C CYS A 61 -2.01 9.85 -12.06
N HIS A 62 -1.03 9.63 -11.17
CA HIS A 62 -1.00 8.39 -10.35
C HIS A 62 -0.82 8.55 -8.83
N LEU A 63 -0.35 9.71 -8.37
CA LEU A 63 -0.02 9.97 -6.96
C LEU A 63 -0.86 11.11 -6.38
N SER A 64 -2.13 11.16 -6.73
CA SER A 64 -3.06 12.12 -6.15
C SER A 64 -3.09 12.01 -4.63
N GLY A 65 -2.61 13.05 -3.96
CA GLY A 65 -2.56 13.12 -2.49
C GLY A 65 -1.27 12.61 -1.85
N VAL A 66 -0.32 12.08 -2.62
CA VAL A 66 0.97 11.60 -2.10
C VAL A 66 2.12 12.26 -2.85
N ASN A 67 2.89 13.12 -2.17
CA ASN A 67 4.10 13.69 -2.76
C ASN A 67 5.32 12.87 -2.34
N LEU A 68 5.78 11.95 -3.21
CA LEU A 68 6.99 11.15 -2.95
C LEU A 68 8.25 12.01 -2.74
N GLY A 69 8.26 13.24 -3.26
CA GLY A 69 9.33 14.20 -3.02
C GLY A 69 9.47 14.65 -1.57
N LEU A 70 8.46 14.42 -0.72
CA LEU A 70 8.55 14.69 0.72
C LEU A 70 9.50 13.72 1.45
N TYR A 71 9.75 12.55 0.89
CA TYR A 71 10.61 11.54 1.50
C TYR A 71 12.03 11.53 0.91
N GLY A 72 12.20 12.12 -0.27
CA GLY A 72 13.51 12.22 -0.94
C GLY A 72 14.45 13.14 -0.18
N GLN A 73 15.45 12.57 0.50
CA GLN A 73 16.45 13.33 1.27
C GLN A 73 17.74 13.62 0.49
N GLY A 74 17.76 13.27 -0.81
CA GLY A 74 18.93 13.44 -1.68
C GLY A 74 20.07 12.43 -1.47
N ASP A 75 19.96 11.58 -0.44
CA ASP A 75 20.86 10.47 -0.12
C ASP A 75 20.05 9.17 0.06
N PRO A 76 20.54 8.00 -0.43
CA PRO A 76 19.82 6.72 -0.32
C PRO A 76 19.49 6.32 1.12
N CYS A 77 20.45 6.44 2.04
CA CYS A 77 20.27 6.03 3.43
C CYS A 77 19.29 6.96 4.16
N ALA A 78 19.44 8.27 3.98
CA ALA A 78 18.52 9.26 4.55
C ALA A 78 17.10 9.13 3.98
N THR A 79 16.98 8.88 2.68
CA THR A 79 15.68 8.67 2.03
C THR A 79 15.01 7.41 2.59
N MET A 80 15.70 6.28 2.63
CA MET A 80 15.14 5.04 3.20
C MET A 80 14.77 5.23 4.67
N ALA A 81 15.64 5.84 5.47
CA ALA A 81 15.37 6.11 6.88
C ALA A 81 14.12 6.99 7.07
N CYS A 82 13.93 8.02 6.23
CA CYS A 82 12.73 8.86 6.28
C CYS A 82 11.47 8.10 5.83
N MET A 83 11.57 7.24 4.81
CA MET A 83 10.46 6.41 4.36
C MET A 83 10.03 5.36 5.40
N VAL A 84 10.98 4.82 6.16
CA VAL A 84 10.71 3.93 7.30
C VAL A 84 10.09 4.71 8.47
N GLU A 85 10.68 5.86 8.85
CA GLU A 85 10.16 6.70 9.94
C GLU A 85 8.73 7.19 9.67
N SER A 86 8.42 7.53 8.42
CA SER A 86 7.08 7.95 8.01
C SER A 86 6.09 6.79 7.83
N GLY A 87 6.53 5.54 8.01
CA GLY A 87 5.68 4.35 7.97
C GLY A 87 5.23 3.92 6.57
N ILE A 88 5.88 4.41 5.51
CA ILE A 88 5.52 4.05 4.12
C ILE A 88 6.37 2.89 3.57
N VAL A 89 7.45 2.55 4.26
CA VAL A 89 8.28 1.37 4.04
C VAL A 89 8.30 0.52 5.31
N ASP A 90 8.08 -0.78 5.13
CA ASP A 90 8.23 -1.80 6.16
C ASP A 90 9.42 -2.70 5.78
N LEU A 91 10.50 -2.66 6.57
CA LEU A 91 11.69 -3.49 6.33
C LEU A 91 11.53 -4.92 6.86
N GLU A 92 10.59 -5.17 7.77
CA GLU A 92 10.27 -6.53 8.25
C GLU A 92 9.41 -7.27 7.23
N GLN A 93 8.49 -6.55 6.57
CA GLN A 93 7.62 -7.05 5.52
C GLN A 93 7.72 -6.21 4.23
N PRO A 94 8.84 -6.29 3.47
CA PRO A 94 9.10 -5.44 2.29
C PRO A 94 7.94 -5.32 1.31
N ARG A 95 7.26 -6.44 1.03
CA ARG A 95 6.16 -6.54 0.07
C ARG A 95 4.86 -5.87 0.54
N GLU A 96 4.71 -5.62 1.83
CA GLU A 96 3.54 -4.96 2.43
C GLU A 96 3.73 -3.44 2.53
N SER A 97 4.90 -2.92 2.14
CA SER A 97 5.20 -1.49 2.17
C SER A 97 4.17 -0.66 1.41
N VAL A 98 3.65 0.38 2.06
CA VAL A 98 2.62 1.27 1.51
C VAL A 98 3.07 1.91 0.19
N VAL A 99 4.34 2.28 0.07
CA VAL A 99 4.88 2.89 -1.16
C VAL A 99 4.69 2.00 -2.40
N LEU A 100 4.75 0.67 -2.26
CA LEU A 100 4.54 -0.26 -3.38
C LEU A 100 3.09 -0.22 -3.86
N SER A 101 2.15 -0.15 -2.92
CA SER A 101 0.73 -0.02 -3.24
C SER A 101 0.41 1.28 -3.97
N TRP A 102 1.19 2.35 -3.74
CA TRP A 102 1.00 3.62 -4.44
C TRP A 102 1.43 3.55 -5.91
N ILE A 103 2.49 2.79 -6.21
CA ILE A 103 2.95 2.60 -7.59
C ILE A 103 1.92 1.82 -8.40
N LEU A 104 1.31 0.79 -7.80
CA LEU A 104 0.31 -0.06 -8.46
C LEU A 104 -1.05 0.62 -8.71
N ARG A 105 -1.30 1.80 -8.13
CA ARG A 105 -2.46 2.64 -8.49
C ARG A 105 -2.35 3.22 -9.89
N ALA A 106 -1.16 3.16 -10.49
CA ALA A 106 -0.96 3.71 -11.80
C ALA A 106 -1.73 2.90 -12.84
N GLU A 107 -2.52 3.58 -13.67
CA GLU A 107 -3.16 2.97 -14.84
C GLU A 107 -2.35 3.29 -16.11
N PRO A 108 -2.28 2.36 -17.09
CA PRO A 108 -1.66 2.64 -18.37
C PRO A 108 -2.38 3.77 -19.12
N ALA A 109 -1.79 4.98 -19.11
CA ALA A 109 -2.45 6.18 -19.63
C ALA A 109 -1.98 6.58 -21.03
N ASN A 110 -0.71 6.31 -21.38
CA ASN A 110 -0.11 6.74 -22.65
C ASN A 110 1.12 5.89 -23.03
N ALA A 111 1.80 6.24 -24.13
CA ALA A 111 2.94 5.48 -24.64
C ALA A 111 4.18 5.47 -23.71
N LEU A 112 4.27 6.40 -22.75
CA LEU A 112 5.34 6.48 -21.75
C LEU A 112 4.94 5.79 -20.44
N ILE A 113 3.64 5.76 -20.14
CA ILE A 113 3.08 5.13 -18.94
C ILE A 113 2.32 3.87 -19.37
N THR A 114 3.10 2.80 -19.56
CA THR A 114 2.57 1.47 -19.90
C THR A 114 2.60 0.58 -18.67
N GLN A 115 1.82 -0.51 -18.67
CA GLN A 115 1.87 -1.50 -17.57
C GLN A 115 3.30 -1.97 -17.30
N ARG A 116 4.10 -2.18 -18.35
CA ARG A 116 5.50 -2.59 -18.24
C ARG A 116 6.37 -1.58 -17.48
N VAL A 117 6.09 -0.29 -17.61
CA VAL A 117 6.82 0.76 -16.88
C VAL A 117 6.43 0.74 -15.41
N ILE A 118 5.13 0.64 -15.13
CA ILE A 118 4.58 0.55 -13.77
C ILE A 118 5.17 -0.66 -13.04
N ASP A 119 5.16 -1.84 -13.67
CA ASP A 119 5.75 -3.06 -13.10
C ASP A 119 7.26 -2.89 -12.84
N ALA A 120 7.99 -2.26 -13.76
CA ALA A 120 9.43 -2.05 -13.62
C ALA A 120 9.79 -1.03 -12.52
N GLU A 121 8.93 -0.05 -12.26
CA GLU A 121 9.05 0.90 -11.16
C GLU A 121 8.73 0.23 -9.82
N HIS A 122 7.65 -0.55 -9.77
CA HIS A 122 7.30 -1.35 -8.60
C HIS A 122 8.43 -2.30 -8.20
N ASP A 123 8.94 -3.08 -9.17
CA ASP A 123 10.01 -4.06 -8.91
C ASP A 123 11.32 -3.39 -8.49
N ALA A 124 11.63 -2.21 -9.02
CA ALA A 124 12.80 -1.46 -8.60
C ALA A 124 12.70 -1.00 -7.14
N VAL A 125 11.54 -0.45 -6.75
CA VAL A 125 11.31 -0.01 -5.37
C VAL A 125 11.29 -1.20 -4.43
N LEU A 126 10.64 -2.30 -4.80
CA LEU A 126 10.66 -3.53 -4.00
C LEU A 126 12.08 -4.07 -3.81
N GLN A 127 12.87 -4.15 -4.89
CA GLN A 127 14.26 -4.59 -4.81
C GLN A 127 15.08 -3.72 -3.86
N TRP A 128 14.85 -2.40 -3.88
CA TRP A 128 15.55 -1.46 -2.99
C TRP A 128 15.13 -1.62 -1.53
N ILE A 129 13.85 -1.84 -1.24
CA ILE A 129 13.37 -2.13 0.10
C ILE A 129 13.94 -3.48 0.59
N GLU A 130 13.87 -4.54 -0.21
CA GLU A 130 14.41 -5.86 0.16
C GLU A 130 15.94 -5.82 0.36
N TYR A 131 16.67 -4.99 -0.39
CA TYR A 131 18.09 -4.75 -0.14
C TYR A 131 18.32 -4.10 1.22
N ASN A 132 17.60 -3.02 1.54
CA ASN A 132 17.75 -2.33 2.82
C ASN A 132 17.29 -3.18 4.01
N ALA A 133 16.27 -4.03 3.84
CA ALA A 133 15.84 -4.99 4.85
C ALA A 133 16.95 -5.98 5.24
N ARG A 134 17.78 -6.38 4.27
CA ARG A 134 18.89 -7.33 4.47
C ARG A 134 20.19 -6.64 4.89
N CYS A 135 20.51 -5.52 4.26
CA CYS A 135 21.84 -4.90 4.29
C CYS A 135 21.85 -3.52 4.96
N GLY A 136 20.70 -2.88 5.18
CA GLY A 136 20.62 -1.47 5.58
C GLY A 136 21.38 -1.17 6.87
N ALA A 137 21.31 -2.06 7.86
CA ALA A 137 22.05 -1.91 9.12
C ALA A 137 23.58 -2.01 8.96
N GLU A 138 24.07 -2.62 7.88
CA GLU A 138 25.51 -2.76 7.59
C GLU A 138 26.04 -1.59 6.75
N VAL A 139 25.26 -1.11 5.77
CA VAL A 139 25.70 -0.11 4.78
C VAL A 139 25.28 1.32 5.10
N CYS A 140 24.23 1.50 5.92
CA CYS A 140 23.73 2.82 6.28
C CYS A 140 24.02 3.13 7.75
N PRO A 141 24.54 4.33 8.07
CA PRO A 141 24.61 4.78 9.46
C PRO A 141 23.20 4.97 10.02
N SER A 142 23.05 4.90 11.34
CA SER A 142 21.84 5.42 11.99
C SER A 142 21.78 6.93 11.80
N ILE A 143 20.63 7.43 11.36
CA ILE A 143 20.40 8.84 11.06
C ILE A 143 19.37 9.36 12.07
N ASP A 144 19.77 10.38 12.83
CA ASP A 144 18.85 11.10 13.71
C ASP A 144 18.00 12.07 12.89
N ASP A 145 16.68 12.09 13.12
CA ASP A 145 15.72 12.95 12.40
C ASP A 145 15.88 12.85 10.86
N PRO A 146 15.70 11.64 10.28
CA PRO A 146 15.93 11.39 8.87
C PRO A 146 15.03 12.22 7.94
N CYS A 147 13.88 12.68 8.42
CA CYS A 147 12.99 13.58 7.67
C CYS A 147 13.24 15.08 7.91
N GLY A 148 14.25 15.45 8.71
CA GLY A 148 14.71 16.83 8.93
C GLY A 148 13.67 17.75 9.57
N GLY A 149 12.83 17.22 10.46
CA GLY A 149 11.76 17.96 11.14
C GLY A 149 10.61 18.39 10.23
N THR A 150 10.67 18.06 8.94
CA THR A 150 9.48 18.05 8.09
C THR A 150 8.62 16.94 8.68
N GLN A 151 7.47 17.30 9.24
CA GLN A 151 6.48 16.33 9.67
C GLN A 151 5.92 15.66 8.42
N VAL A 152 6.70 14.76 7.83
CA VAL A 152 6.26 13.90 6.75
C VAL A 152 5.41 12.86 7.46
N LEU A 153 4.14 13.22 7.64
CA LEU A 153 3.09 12.32 8.12
C LEU A 153 3.21 11.86 9.59
N ALA A 154 4.25 12.25 10.34
CA ALA A 154 4.41 11.93 11.76
C ALA A 154 3.52 12.74 12.74
N GLY A 155 2.47 13.39 12.24
CA GLY A 155 1.46 14.02 13.10
C GLY A 155 0.37 13.01 13.42
N GLU A 156 0.16 12.68 14.69
CA GLU A 156 -1.04 11.95 15.12
C GLU A 156 -2.28 12.68 14.59
N CYS A 157 -3.11 11.98 13.83
CA CYS A 157 -4.31 12.57 13.29
C CYS A 157 -5.31 12.86 14.41
N GLU A 158 -5.37 14.11 14.89
CA GLU A 158 -6.24 14.55 15.99
C GLU A 158 -7.62 13.90 15.88
N VAL A 159 -7.93 13.01 16.83
CA VAL A 159 -9.20 12.29 16.87
C VAL A 159 -10.28 13.30 17.26
N PRO A 160 -11.27 13.57 16.40
CA PRO A 160 -12.33 14.51 16.73
C PRO A 160 -13.05 14.05 17.99
N ASN A 161 -13.40 14.99 18.89
CA ASN A 161 -14.19 14.65 20.06
C ASN A 161 -15.55 14.06 19.61
N SER A 162 -15.93 12.91 20.18
CA SER A 162 -17.16 12.16 19.87
C SER A 162 -18.46 12.98 19.88
N SER A 163 -18.48 14.10 20.60
CA SER A 163 -19.61 15.05 20.67
C SER A 163 -19.55 16.21 19.67
N GLN A 164 -18.36 16.52 19.14
CA GLN A 164 -18.09 17.55 18.14
C GLN A 164 -17.65 16.86 16.87
N ALA A 165 -18.59 16.13 16.32
CA ALA A 165 -18.46 15.46 15.06
C ALA A 165 -18.44 16.57 13.99
N SER A 166 -17.26 17.07 13.64
CA SER A 166 -17.08 17.99 12.52
C SER A 166 -17.65 17.26 11.30
N GLY A 167 -18.73 17.80 10.75
CA GLY A 167 -19.41 17.21 9.60
C GLY A 167 -18.41 16.82 8.51
N ALA A 168 -18.73 15.79 7.74
CA ALA A 168 -17.89 15.33 6.63
C ALA A 168 -17.30 16.52 5.87
N ARG A 169 -16.01 16.39 5.53
CA ARG A 169 -15.41 17.34 4.59
C ARG A 169 -16.27 17.33 3.33
N PRO A 170 -16.66 18.49 2.77
CA PRO A 170 -17.45 18.52 1.55
C PRO A 170 -16.81 17.62 0.49
N TYR A 171 -17.57 16.64 0.02
CA TYR A 171 -17.10 15.67 -0.97
C TYR A 171 -18.14 15.51 -2.08
N GLU A 172 -17.72 15.83 -3.29
CA GLU A 172 -18.48 15.65 -4.51
C GLU A 172 -17.98 14.37 -5.18
N ASP A 173 -18.89 13.43 -5.43
CA ASP A 173 -18.57 12.17 -6.09
C ASP A 173 -18.39 12.42 -7.59
N PRO A 174 -17.18 12.26 -8.16
CA PRO A 174 -16.94 12.42 -9.59
C PRO A 174 -17.63 11.33 -10.43
N GLY A 175 -18.11 10.24 -9.80
CA GLY A 175 -18.85 9.16 -10.45
C GLY A 175 -17.98 8.15 -11.20
N ASP A 176 -16.65 8.19 -11.00
CA ASP A 176 -15.73 7.18 -11.49
C ASP A 176 -15.40 6.12 -10.42
N CYS A 177 -14.66 5.08 -10.82
CA CYS A 177 -14.24 3.98 -9.94
C CYS A 177 -12.73 3.95 -9.73
N SER A 178 -12.07 5.11 -9.82
CA SER A 178 -10.64 5.18 -9.52
C SER A 178 -10.39 4.96 -8.02
N ASP A 179 -9.25 4.35 -7.68
CA ASP A 179 -8.82 4.20 -6.28
C ASP A 179 -8.79 5.56 -5.58
N ARG A 180 -8.35 6.60 -6.29
CA ARG A 180 -8.36 7.99 -5.81
C ARG A 180 -9.73 8.40 -5.31
N THR A 181 -10.77 8.22 -6.13
CA THR A 181 -12.16 8.60 -5.79
C THR A 181 -12.66 7.85 -4.57
N LEU A 182 -12.38 6.55 -4.46
CA LEU A 182 -12.80 5.76 -3.31
C LEU A 182 -12.05 6.16 -2.04
N GLU A 183 -10.75 6.45 -2.12
CA GLU A 183 -9.91 6.88 -1.01
C GLU A 183 -10.25 8.29 -0.50
N GLU A 184 -10.34 9.27 -1.40
CA GLU A 184 -10.74 10.64 -1.06
C GLU A 184 -12.17 10.66 -0.46
N GLY A 185 -13.08 9.88 -1.04
CA GLY A 185 -14.43 9.68 -0.52
C GLY A 185 -14.41 9.07 0.89
N PHE A 186 -13.61 8.03 1.13
CA PHE A 186 -13.52 7.38 2.44
C PHE A 186 -13.00 8.36 3.50
N ALA A 187 -11.93 9.08 3.18
CA ALA A 187 -11.33 10.07 4.07
C ALA A 187 -12.33 11.16 4.48
N ALA A 188 -13.12 11.64 3.52
CA ALA A 188 -14.08 12.71 3.75
C ALA A 188 -15.36 12.25 4.45
N LEU A 189 -15.93 11.11 4.04
CA LEU A 189 -17.27 10.66 4.40
C LEU A 189 -17.29 9.62 5.54
N VAL A 190 -16.20 8.88 5.77
CA VAL A 190 -16.14 7.84 6.79
C VAL A 190 -15.10 8.18 7.86
N TYR A 191 -13.84 8.35 7.48
CA TYR A 191 -12.73 8.54 8.42
C TYR A 191 -12.82 9.85 9.21
N SER A 192 -13.52 10.85 8.68
CA SER A 192 -13.84 12.11 9.37
C SER A 192 -14.64 11.88 10.67
N TRP A 193 -15.45 10.82 10.74
CA TRP A 193 -16.30 10.51 11.89
C TRP A 193 -15.68 9.53 12.91
N ARG A 194 -14.44 9.08 12.70
CA ARG A 194 -13.77 8.04 13.53
C ARG A 194 -13.78 8.30 15.04
N GLY A 195 -13.86 9.56 15.46
CA GLY A 195 -14.00 9.94 16.86
C GLY A 195 -15.22 9.33 17.59
N ARG A 196 -16.27 8.94 16.85
CA ARG A 196 -17.42 8.22 17.42
C ARG A 196 -17.14 6.75 17.75
N CYS A 197 -16.11 6.19 17.13
CA CYS A 197 -15.67 4.80 17.29
C CYS A 197 -14.52 4.67 18.30
N TYR A 198 -13.91 5.80 18.67
CA TYR A 198 -12.95 5.91 19.75
C TYR A 198 -13.64 5.63 21.10
N PRO A 199 -13.04 4.87 22.04
CA PRO A 199 -11.69 4.28 21.99
C PRO A 199 -11.66 2.81 21.50
N CYS A 200 -12.79 2.21 21.11
CA CYS A 200 -12.92 0.75 20.99
C CYS A 200 -12.40 0.16 19.67
N HIS A 201 -12.27 0.93 18.59
CA HIS A 201 -11.92 0.40 17.27
C HIS A 201 -10.54 0.83 16.74
N PHE A 202 -9.82 1.64 17.51
CA PHE A 202 -8.47 2.08 17.21
C PHE A 202 -7.45 1.01 17.59
N ASP A 203 -6.40 0.85 16.78
CA ASP A 203 -5.34 -0.14 16.96
C ASP A 203 -4.34 0.22 18.07
N SER A 204 -4.17 1.50 18.42
CA SER A 204 -3.37 1.91 19.58
C SER A 204 -4.01 1.64 20.95
N HIS A 205 -5.27 1.20 20.99
CA HIS A 205 -6.00 1.04 22.25
C HIS A 205 -6.22 -0.42 22.64
N ASP A 206 -5.75 -0.79 23.82
CA ASP A 206 -6.10 -2.05 24.48
C ASP A 206 -7.53 -1.99 25.04
N GLY A 207 -8.49 -2.50 24.25
CA GLY A 207 -9.35 -3.58 24.74
C GLY A 207 -10.45 -3.34 25.79
N ASP A 208 -11.30 -2.32 25.70
CA ASP A 208 -12.67 -2.44 26.28
C ASP A 208 -13.76 -2.10 25.23
N PRO A 209 -14.58 -3.08 24.80
CA PRO A 209 -14.43 -4.51 25.07
C PRO A 209 -13.25 -5.10 24.26
N GLU A 210 -12.54 -6.09 24.84
CA GLU A 210 -11.38 -6.76 24.22
C GLU A 210 -11.69 -7.39 22.85
N ASP A 211 -12.96 -7.74 22.59
CA ASP A 211 -13.42 -8.38 21.36
C ASP A 211 -13.81 -7.38 20.25
N ALA A 212 -13.73 -6.07 20.50
CA ALA A 212 -13.98 -5.08 19.46
C ALA A 212 -12.89 -5.15 18.37
N PRO A 213 -13.27 -5.31 17.08
CA PRO A 213 -12.30 -5.36 15.99
C PRO A 213 -11.53 -4.04 15.87
N ARG A 214 -10.21 -4.13 15.70
CA ARG A 214 -9.28 -3.00 15.60
C ARG A 214 -9.06 -2.60 14.15
N TRP A 215 -10.08 -1.97 13.58
CA TRP A 215 -10.09 -1.65 12.15
C TRP A 215 -9.71 -0.20 11.83
N ILE A 216 -9.68 0.69 12.82
CA ILE A 216 -9.20 2.07 12.67
C ILE A 216 -7.72 2.11 12.97
N LYS A 217 -6.93 2.57 12.00
CA LYS A 217 -5.47 2.67 12.10
C LYS A 217 -5.05 4.06 12.52
N ASP A 218 -4.18 4.13 13.52
CA ASP A 218 -3.55 5.36 13.96
C ASP A 218 -2.49 5.89 12.98
N GLY A 219 -1.91 7.05 13.31
CA GLY A 219 -0.88 7.73 12.51
C GLY A 219 -1.40 8.98 11.78
N ALA A 220 -0.68 9.37 10.73
CA ALA A 220 -1.04 10.51 9.88
C ALA A 220 -2.48 10.40 9.35
N CYS A 221 -3.16 11.53 9.16
CA CYS A 221 -4.55 11.49 8.69
C CYS A 221 -4.72 10.73 7.36
N ASP A 222 -3.82 10.97 6.40
CA ASP A 222 -3.95 10.37 5.08
C ASP A 222 -3.58 8.88 5.10
N LEU A 223 -2.53 8.49 5.85
CA LEU A 223 -2.12 7.09 6.01
C LEU A 223 -3.09 6.29 6.85
N GLY A 224 -3.50 6.81 8.01
CA GLY A 224 -4.47 6.18 8.89
C GLY A 224 -5.82 6.01 8.18
N SER A 225 -6.26 7.01 7.40
CA SER A 225 -7.47 6.90 6.57
C SER A 225 -7.35 5.78 5.54
N LEU A 226 -6.26 5.76 4.77
CA LEU A 226 -6.01 4.75 3.74
C LEU A 226 -5.92 3.34 4.33
N ALA A 227 -5.14 3.17 5.40
CA ALA A 227 -4.96 1.89 6.06
C ALA A 227 -6.26 1.39 6.69
N THR A 228 -7.06 2.29 7.28
CA THR A 228 -8.42 2.00 7.77
C THR A 228 -9.34 1.55 6.62
N MET A 229 -9.32 2.25 5.47
CA MET A 229 -10.14 1.87 4.31
C MET A 229 -9.80 0.45 3.85
N ARG A 230 -8.52 0.13 3.71
CA ARG A 230 -8.05 -1.20 3.26
C ARG A 230 -8.48 -2.29 4.22
N GLU A 231 -8.34 -2.07 5.52
CA GLU A 231 -8.80 -2.98 6.56
C GLU A 231 -10.33 -3.18 6.48
N VAL A 232 -11.10 -2.10 6.33
CA VAL A 232 -12.57 -2.16 6.17
C VAL A 232 -12.98 -2.97 4.94
N VAL A 233 -12.31 -2.77 3.80
CA VAL A 233 -12.57 -3.51 2.56
C VAL A 233 -12.18 -4.99 2.71
N GLY A 234 -11.08 -5.30 3.41
CA GLY A 234 -10.58 -6.66 3.60
C GLY A 234 -11.26 -7.47 4.72
N SER A 235 -11.96 -6.83 5.65
CA SER A 235 -12.47 -7.45 6.88
C SER A 235 -13.91 -7.97 6.81
N GLY A 236 -14.55 -7.90 5.63
CA GLY A 236 -15.93 -8.35 5.44
C GLY A 236 -16.97 -7.45 6.12
N LEU A 237 -16.59 -6.21 6.47
CA LEU A 237 -17.50 -5.21 7.03
C LEU A 237 -18.46 -4.61 6.00
N LEU A 238 -18.21 -4.86 4.71
CA LEU A 238 -18.97 -4.34 3.59
C LEU A 238 -19.75 -5.46 2.86
N ASP A 239 -20.97 -5.15 2.42
CA ASP A 239 -21.79 -6.02 1.58
C ASP A 239 -22.06 -5.30 0.25
N ALA A 240 -21.28 -5.62 -0.79
CA ALA A 240 -21.42 -4.99 -2.10
C ALA A 240 -22.78 -5.28 -2.75
N ALA A 241 -23.35 -6.47 -2.52
CA ALA A 241 -24.64 -6.85 -3.08
C ALA A 241 -25.80 -6.13 -2.38
N ASN A 242 -25.65 -5.82 -1.08
CA ASN A 242 -26.63 -5.10 -0.28
C ASN A 242 -25.94 -4.03 0.57
N PRO A 243 -25.56 -2.87 0.00
CA PRO A 243 -24.79 -1.82 0.69
C PRO A 243 -25.38 -1.43 2.06
N SER A 244 -26.71 -1.32 2.13
CA SER A 244 -27.45 -0.98 3.35
C SER A 244 -27.35 -2.02 4.48
N ARG A 245 -26.86 -3.23 4.19
CA ARG A 245 -26.66 -4.33 5.15
C ARG A 245 -25.22 -4.45 5.64
N SER A 246 -24.30 -3.64 5.10
CA SER A 246 -22.90 -3.60 5.53
C SER A 246 -22.80 -3.44 7.06
N LEU A 247 -21.94 -4.23 7.70
CA LEU A 247 -21.72 -4.15 9.15
C LEU A 247 -21.12 -2.80 9.56
N LEU A 248 -20.30 -2.19 8.70
CA LEU A 248 -19.78 -0.83 8.90
C LEU A 248 -20.91 0.20 9.10
N LEU A 249 -22.08 -0.04 8.49
CA LEU A 249 -23.24 0.84 8.56
C LEU A 249 -24.22 0.42 9.67
N THR A 250 -24.48 -0.88 9.80
CA THR A 250 -25.55 -1.40 10.66
C THR A 250 -25.14 -1.62 12.11
N LYS A 251 -23.86 -1.87 12.41
CA LYS A 251 -23.38 -2.00 13.79
C LYS A 251 -23.44 -0.68 14.58
N PRO A 252 -22.97 0.47 14.06
CA PRO A 252 -23.07 1.73 14.81
C PRO A 252 -24.50 2.29 14.86
N LEU A 253 -25.41 1.82 14.00
CA LEU A 253 -26.80 2.26 13.94
C LEU A 253 -27.63 1.67 15.09
N ALA A 254 -28.52 2.48 15.65
CA ALA A 254 -29.46 2.04 16.65
C ALA A 254 -30.39 0.91 16.18
N GLU A 255 -30.65 -0.07 17.05
CA GLU A 255 -31.49 -1.23 16.73
C GLU A 255 -32.91 -0.81 16.30
N GLN A 256 -33.50 0.19 16.96
CA GLN A 256 -34.82 0.72 16.57
C GLN A 256 -34.84 1.38 15.19
N ALA A 257 -33.68 1.77 14.66
CA ALA A 257 -33.53 2.35 13.34
C ALA A 257 -33.14 1.31 12.28
N GLY A 258 -33.12 0.02 12.63
CA GLY A 258 -32.75 -1.08 11.72
C GLY A 258 -31.28 -1.50 11.84
N GLY A 259 -30.56 -1.02 12.85
CA GLY A 259 -29.22 -1.48 13.17
C GLY A 259 -29.21 -2.87 13.83
N VAL A 260 -28.00 -3.35 14.14
CA VAL A 260 -27.77 -4.61 14.84
C VAL A 260 -27.04 -4.33 16.16
N VAL A 261 -27.19 -5.23 17.14
CA VAL A 261 -26.58 -5.10 18.47
C VAL A 261 -25.09 -4.72 18.37
N HIS A 262 -24.73 -3.66 19.11
CA HIS A 262 -23.37 -3.16 19.26
C HIS A 262 -23.03 -2.94 20.73
N GLY A 263 -21.94 -3.57 21.20
CA GLY A 263 -21.58 -3.62 22.62
C GLY A 263 -21.27 -2.27 23.26
N GLY A 264 -20.89 -1.26 22.47
CA GLY A 264 -20.52 0.08 22.93
C GLY A 264 -21.62 1.14 22.91
N HIS A 265 -22.90 0.74 22.82
CA HIS A 265 -24.07 1.61 22.56
C HIS A 265 -24.09 2.24 21.16
N ASP A 266 -25.28 2.58 20.68
CA ASP A 266 -25.52 3.21 19.38
C ASP A 266 -24.64 4.45 19.17
N LYS A 267 -23.97 4.51 18.01
CA LYS A 267 -23.17 5.68 17.59
C LYS A 267 -23.93 6.58 16.62
N MET A 268 -24.97 6.03 15.99
CA MET A 268 -25.87 6.70 15.06
C MET A 268 -27.32 6.39 15.52
N PRO A 269 -28.06 7.37 16.06
CA PRO A 269 -29.40 7.14 16.61
C PRO A 269 -30.47 6.87 15.54
N SER A 270 -30.22 7.23 14.28
CA SER A 270 -31.16 7.01 13.17
C SER A 270 -30.47 7.09 11.82
N THR A 271 -31.19 6.71 10.76
CA THR A 271 -30.73 6.87 9.36
C THR A 271 -30.68 8.33 8.89
N ALA A 272 -31.18 9.27 9.69
CA ALA A 272 -31.05 10.70 9.46
C ALA A 272 -29.81 11.30 10.15
N ASP A 273 -29.03 10.50 10.90
CA ASP A 273 -27.74 10.95 11.42
C ASP A 273 -26.79 11.28 10.26
N PRO A 274 -26.12 12.45 10.26
CA PRO A 274 -25.17 12.81 9.21
C PRO A 274 -24.08 11.75 8.97
N ALA A 275 -23.53 11.14 10.03
CA ALA A 275 -22.53 10.10 9.90
C ALA A 275 -23.10 8.85 9.21
N TYR A 276 -24.37 8.51 9.48
CA TYR A 276 -25.04 7.42 8.76
C TYR A 276 -25.15 7.74 7.26
N GLN A 277 -25.57 8.96 6.92
CA GLN A 277 -25.75 9.38 5.52
C GLN A 277 -24.43 9.38 4.76
N ASP A 278 -23.35 9.85 5.38
CA ASP A 278 -22.03 9.86 4.76
C ASP A 278 -21.45 8.45 4.61
N TYR A 279 -21.61 7.60 5.63
CA TYR A 279 -21.19 6.19 5.54
C TYR A 279 -21.98 5.48 4.43
N ALA A 280 -23.31 5.65 4.40
CA ALA A 280 -24.15 5.06 3.36
C ALA A 280 -23.72 5.54 1.96
N LYS A 281 -23.47 6.84 1.79
CA LYS A 281 -22.99 7.41 0.51
C LYS A 281 -21.69 6.76 0.06
N TRP A 282 -20.69 6.66 0.94
CA TRP A 282 -19.41 6.05 0.56
C TRP A 282 -19.54 4.55 0.27
N ILE A 283 -20.28 3.80 1.09
CA ILE A 283 -20.51 2.36 0.87
C ILE A 283 -21.23 2.13 -0.46
N GLU A 284 -22.21 2.98 -0.80
CA GLU A 284 -22.87 2.94 -2.12
C GLU A 284 -21.91 3.26 -3.27
N MET A 285 -21.01 4.24 -3.11
CA MET A 285 -19.97 4.52 -4.10
C MET A 285 -19.07 3.31 -4.32
N TRP A 286 -18.52 2.75 -3.23
CA TRP A 286 -17.65 1.59 -3.26
C TRP A 286 -18.32 0.37 -3.90
N ALA A 287 -19.57 0.09 -3.51
CA ALA A 287 -20.32 -1.06 -4.00
C ALA A 287 -20.62 -1.01 -5.50
N ARG A 288 -20.81 0.19 -6.08
CA ARG A 288 -21.00 0.35 -7.54
C ARG A 288 -19.76 0.00 -8.36
N CYS A 289 -18.58 -0.03 -7.72
CA CYS A 289 -17.30 -0.30 -8.36
C CYS A 289 -16.82 -1.75 -8.18
N GLN A 290 -17.61 -2.60 -7.51
CA GLN A 290 -17.30 -4.03 -7.30
C GLN A 290 -17.81 -4.92 -8.43
#